data_AF-A0A4R0NED8-F1
#
_entry.id   AF-A0A4R0NED8-F1
#
_cell.length_a   1.000
_cell.length_b   1.000
_cell.length_c   1.000
_cell.angle_alpha   90.00
_cell.angle_beta   90.00
_cell.angle_gamma   90.00
#
_symmetry.space_group_name_H-M   'P 1'
#
loop_
_entity.id
_entity.type
_entity.pdbx_description
1 polymer ?
#
loop_
_entity_poly.entity_id
_entity_poly.type
_entity_poly.pdbx_seq_one_letter_code
_entity_poly.pdbx_strand_id
1 'polypeptide(L)'
;MKTNFFRIIEHLQCKGSWTIHIAPQADQGMIVSVLMSDPKSEKDGITFTPMIFNELPQVLDDTFFTRITAPLKEISEVFSNYSEVQKSIEQAKKLLKEKSKPTTTSPSPKADDSAVLKQQYEEAIKKIEELNGLCKYTEALALLPDEKTYPEKRVELARLRKELDDKSKQLSLL
;
A
#
# COMPACT_ATOMS: atom_id res chain seq x y z
N MET A 1 35.89 22.85 -29.08
CA MET A 1 34.46 22.93 -29.44
C MET A 1 33.64 22.52 -28.22
N LYS A 2 32.54 23.22 -27.90
CA LYS A 2 31.68 22.88 -26.75
C LYS A 2 30.52 22.01 -27.24
N THR A 3 30.41 20.78 -26.74
CA THR A 3 29.32 19.86 -27.06
C THR A 3 28.17 20.04 -26.05
N ASN A 4 26.92 19.98 -26.52
CA ASN A 4 25.72 20.24 -25.69
C ASN A 4 25.02 18.95 -25.23
N PHE A 5 25.73 17.81 -25.25
CA PHE A 5 25.16 16.48 -25.01
C PHE A 5 24.26 16.40 -23.76
N PHE A 6 24.81 16.72 -22.59
CA PHE A 6 24.06 16.64 -21.33
C PHE A 6 22.94 17.69 -21.22
N ARG A 7 23.10 18.85 -21.88
CA ARG A 7 22.03 19.86 -21.94
C ARG A 7 20.85 19.34 -22.76
N ILE A 8 21.11 18.67 -23.89
CA ILE A 8 20.02 18.09 -24.69
C ILE A 8 19.27 17.05 -23.86
N ILE A 9 19.99 16.17 -23.15
CA ILE A 9 19.37 15.18 -22.25
C ILE A 9 18.51 15.85 -21.17
N GLU A 10 19.01 16.91 -20.54
CA GLU A 10 18.24 17.69 -19.55
C GLU A 10 16.94 18.26 -20.14
N HIS A 11 16.97 18.75 -21.39
CA HIS A 11 15.79 19.32 -22.06
C HIS A 11 14.75 18.27 -22.47
N LEU A 12 15.14 16.98 -22.59
CA LEU A 12 14.21 15.91 -22.93
C LEU A 12 13.24 15.59 -21.78
N GLN A 13 13.59 15.96 -20.53
CA GLN A 13 12.74 15.85 -19.34
C GLN A 13 12.11 14.46 -19.11
N CYS A 14 12.71 13.38 -19.64
CA CYS A 14 12.18 12.03 -19.47
C CYS A 14 12.49 11.51 -18.06
N LYS A 15 11.51 10.85 -17.45
CA LYS A 15 11.65 10.25 -16.12
C LYS A 15 12.15 8.81 -16.27
N GLY A 16 13.24 8.46 -15.62
CA GLY A 16 13.82 7.11 -15.63
C GLY A 16 15.34 7.13 -15.74
N SER A 17 15.95 5.95 -15.70
CA SER A 17 17.39 5.77 -15.93
C SER A 17 17.65 5.38 -17.38
N TRP A 18 18.68 5.96 -18.00
CA TRP A 18 19.07 5.66 -19.37
C TRP A 18 20.40 4.93 -19.37
N THR A 19 20.49 3.88 -20.16
CA THR A 19 21.74 3.19 -20.48
C THR A 19 22.06 3.43 -21.94
N ILE A 20 23.20 4.06 -22.20
CA ILE A 20 23.72 4.26 -23.55
C ILE A 20 24.98 3.41 -23.69
N HIS A 21 24.97 2.49 -24.64
CA HIS A 21 26.14 1.69 -24.98
C HIS A 21 26.65 2.11 -26.37
N ILE A 22 27.97 2.31 -26.47
CA ILE A 22 28.62 2.80 -27.69
C ILE A 22 29.76 1.84 -28.01
N ALA A 23 29.72 1.24 -29.21
CA ALA A 23 30.71 0.31 -29.71
C ALA A 23 31.24 0.78 -31.09
N PRO A 24 32.45 1.34 -31.15
CA PRO A 24 33.13 1.61 -32.41
C PRO A 24 33.37 0.31 -33.20
N GLN A 25 33.29 0.39 -34.53
CA GLN A 25 33.53 -0.73 -35.44
C GLN A 25 34.86 -0.56 -36.19
N ALA A 26 35.40 -1.66 -36.69
CA ALA A 26 36.66 -1.66 -37.44
C ALA A 26 36.56 -0.94 -38.81
N ASP A 27 35.35 -0.81 -39.35
CA ASP A 27 35.02 -0.19 -40.64
C ASP A 27 34.69 1.32 -40.54
N GLN A 28 35.12 1.97 -39.45
CA GLN A 28 34.80 3.37 -39.12
C GLN A 28 33.32 3.63 -38.75
N GLY A 29 32.47 2.59 -38.74
CA GLY A 29 31.11 2.67 -38.21
C GLY A 29 31.06 2.70 -36.68
N MET A 30 29.87 2.95 -36.14
CA MET A 30 29.61 2.95 -34.70
C MET A 30 28.22 2.37 -34.41
N ILE A 31 28.17 1.41 -33.50
CA ILE A 31 26.92 0.90 -32.94
C ILE A 31 26.62 1.66 -31.66
N VAL A 32 25.46 2.31 -31.61
CA VAL A 32 24.94 2.97 -30.40
C VAL A 32 23.63 2.32 -30.02
N SER A 33 23.49 1.88 -28.78
CA SER A 33 22.21 1.46 -28.22
C SER A 33 21.77 2.34 -27.07
N VAL A 34 20.46 2.60 -27.01
CA VAL A 34 19.82 3.38 -25.94
C VAL A 34 18.70 2.56 -25.35
N LEU A 35 18.77 2.34 -24.04
CA LEU A 35 17.73 1.65 -23.28
C LEU A 35 17.27 2.57 -22.14
N MET A 36 15.95 2.63 -21.93
CA MET A 36 15.35 3.38 -20.85
C MET A 36 14.64 2.42 -19.89
N SER A 37 14.89 2.61 -18.60
CA SER A 37 14.46 1.73 -17.52
C SER A 37 13.81 2.52 -16.38
N ASP A 38 12.75 1.97 -15.79
CA ASP A 38 12.19 2.42 -14.52
C ASP A 38 12.13 1.23 -13.53
N PRO A 39 12.84 1.27 -12.40
CA PRO A 39 12.94 0.13 -11.48
C PRO A 39 11.61 -0.36 -10.89
N LYS A 40 10.55 0.46 -10.89
CA LYS A 40 9.22 0.02 -10.42
C LYS A 40 8.53 -0.75 -11.53
N SER A 41 8.50 -0.17 -12.73
CA SER A 41 7.96 -0.83 -13.93
C SER A 41 8.68 -2.14 -14.26
N GLU A 42 9.99 -2.23 -14.10
CA GLU A 42 10.76 -3.45 -14.35
C GLU A 42 10.37 -4.60 -13.42
N LYS A 43 10.06 -4.31 -12.14
CA LYS A 43 9.58 -5.33 -11.19
C LYS A 43 8.25 -5.94 -11.61
N ASP A 44 7.45 -5.16 -12.33
CA ASP A 44 6.15 -5.58 -12.84
C ASP A 44 6.23 -6.11 -14.28
N GLY A 45 7.44 -6.33 -14.80
CA GLY A 45 7.69 -6.90 -16.13
C GLY A 45 7.54 -5.92 -17.30
N ILE A 46 7.38 -4.62 -17.02
CA ILE A 46 7.26 -3.58 -18.06
C ILE A 46 8.67 -3.14 -18.45
N THR A 47 9.16 -3.71 -19.54
CA THR A 47 10.48 -3.43 -20.13
C THR A 47 10.34 -3.09 -21.61
N PHE A 48 11.31 -2.34 -22.12
CA PHE A 48 11.37 -1.95 -23.53
C PHE A 48 12.61 -2.53 -24.20
N THR A 49 12.55 -2.71 -25.51
CA THR A 49 13.72 -3.10 -26.30
C THR A 49 14.66 -1.90 -26.49
N PRO A 50 15.99 -2.12 -26.53
CA PRO A 50 16.92 -1.04 -26.84
C PRO A 50 16.71 -0.49 -28.25
N MET A 51 16.81 0.83 -28.40
CA MET A 51 16.94 1.47 -29.70
C MET A 51 18.37 1.29 -30.18
N ILE A 52 18.58 0.72 -31.36
CA ILE A 52 19.92 0.41 -31.89
C ILE A 52 20.16 1.22 -33.16
N PHE A 53 21.30 1.88 -33.23
CA PHE A 53 21.80 2.62 -34.37
C PHE A 53 23.13 2.01 -34.80
N ASN A 54 23.33 1.83 -36.10
CA ASN A 54 24.60 1.38 -36.68
C ASN A 54 24.93 2.28 -37.87
N GLU A 55 25.70 3.33 -37.62
CA GLU A 55 25.92 4.43 -38.57
C GLU A 55 27.33 5.01 -38.39
N LEU A 56 27.74 5.87 -39.31
CA LEU A 56 28.96 6.66 -39.15
C LEU A 56 28.79 7.71 -38.03
N PRO A 57 29.86 8.07 -37.29
CA PRO A 57 29.80 9.07 -36.21
C PRO A 57 29.17 10.41 -36.63
N GLN A 58 29.49 10.88 -37.84
CA GLN A 58 28.96 12.15 -38.38
C GLN A 58 27.43 12.12 -38.54
N VAL A 59 26.88 10.99 -39.01
CA VAL A 59 25.43 10.82 -39.18
C VAL A 59 24.74 10.75 -37.82
N LEU A 60 25.39 10.13 -36.83
CA LEU A 60 24.90 10.08 -35.46
C LEU A 60 24.88 11.47 -34.83
N ASP A 61 25.93 12.27 -34.99
CA ASP A 61 25.98 13.64 -34.46
C ASP A 61 24.79 14.48 -34.94
N ASP A 62 24.42 14.36 -36.22
CA ASP A 62 23.34 15.14 -36.82
C ASP A 62 21.93 14.63 -36.47
N THR A 63 21.76 13.31 -36.30
CA THR A 63 20.43 12.70 -36.28
C THR A 63 20.06 11.99 -34.98
N PHE A 64 21.03 11.64 -34.13
CA PHE A 64 20.82 10.77 -32.97
C PHE A 64 19.73 11.30 -32.02
N PHE A 65 19.86 12.55 -31.56
CA PHE A 65 18.90 13.12 -30.62
C PHE A 65 17.51 13.28 -31.24
N THR A 66 17.42 13.70 -32.49
CA THR A 66 16.14 13.80 -33.21
C THR A 66 15.43 12.44 -33.29
N ARG A 67 16.19 11.35 -33.53
CA ARG A 67 15.64 9.99 -33.65
C ARG A 67 15.19 9.41 -32.31
N ILE A 68 15.89 9.68 -31.21
CA ILE A 68 15.53 9.11 -29.89
C ILE A 68 14.50 9.94 -29.12
N THR A 69 14.33 11.22 -29.45
CA THR A 69 13.47 12.15 -28.66
C THR A 69 12.03 11.66 -28.54
N ALA A 70 11.38 11.35 -29.67
CA ALA A 70 9.98 10.92 -29.64
C ALA A 70 9.80 9.55 -28.96
N PRO A 71 10.57 8.49 -29.30
CA PRO A 71 10.49 7.21 -28.61
C PRO A 71 10.72 7.29 -27.10
N LEU A 72 11.70 8.09 -26.64
CA LEU A 72 11.98 8.24 -25.21
C LEU A 72 10.85 8.96 -24.48
N LYS A 73 10.21 9.93 -25.12
CA LYS A 73 9.04 10.60 -24.56
C LYS A 73 7.87 9.61 -24.40
N GLU A 74 7.58 8.80 -25.41
CA GLU A 74 6.53 7.78 -25.35
C GLU A 74 6.79 6.76 -24.23
N ILE A 75 8.03 6.25 -24.13
CA ILE A 75 8.42 5.34 -23.04
C ILE A 75 8.24 6.01 -21.67
N SER A 76 8.64 7.28 -21.55
CA SER A 76 8.46 8.05 -20.30
C SER A 76 6.98 8.24 -19.93
N GLU A 77 6.11 8.46 -20.91
CA GLU A 77 4.67 8.57 -20.70
C GLU A 77 4.08 7.24 -20.23
N VAL A 78 4.50 6.11 -20.81
CA VAL A 78 4.07 4.78 -20.36
C VAL A 78 4.46 4.53 -18.90
N PHE A 79 5.71 4.82 -18.51
CA PHE A 79 6.14 4.67 -17.11
C PHE A 79 5.35 5.57 -16.16
N SER A 80 5.07 6.81 -16.54
CA SER A 80 4.27 7.74 -15.73
C SER A 80 2.85 7.22 -15.54
N ASN A 81 2.18 6.86 -16.64
CA ASN A 81 0.81 6.35 -16.63
C ASN A 81 0.70 5.07 -15.81
N TYR A 82 1.65 4.15 -15.97
CA TYR A 82 1.69 2.92 -15.19
C TYR A 82 1.80 3.20 -13.69
N SER A 83 2.69 4.13 -13.30
CA SER A 83 2.84 4.53 -11.89
C SER A 83 1.57 5.16 -11.32
N GLU A 84 0.87 5.99 -12.09
CA GLU A 84 -0.38 6.63 -11.66
C GLU A 84 -1.52 5.62 -11.47
N VAL A 85 -1.65 4.66 -12.40
CA VAL A 85 -2.62 3.57 -12.29
C VAL A 85 -2.32 2.69 -11.07
N GLN A 86 -1.07 2.35 -10.82
CA GLN A 86 -0.70 1.58 -9.61
C GLN A 86 -1.09 2.33 -8.33
N LYS A 87 -0.80 3.63 -8.24
CA LYS A 87 -1.19 4.46 -7.10
C LYS A 87 -2.71 4.49 -6.90
N SER A 88 -3.49 4.65 -7.97
CA SER A 88 -4.96 4.69 -7.86
C SER A 88 -5.54 3.35 -7.41
N ILE A 89 -4.98 2.24 -7.88
CA ILE A 89 -5.34 0.88 -7.43
C ILE A 89 -5.04 0.71 -5.93
N GLU A 90 -3.87 1.14 -5.47
CA GLU A 90 -3.51 1.08 -4.04
C GLU A 90 -4.45 1.92 -3.17
N GLN A 91 -4.80 3.12 -3.62
CA GLN A 91 -5.76 3.99 -2.94
C GLN A 91 -7.15 3.35 -2.89
N ALA A 92 -7.64 2.82 -4.00
CA ALA A 92 -8.92 2.12 -4.05
C ALA A 92 -8.95 0.91 -3.09
N LYS A 93 -7.88 0.11 -3.05
CA LYS A 93 -7.73 -1.00 -2.10
C LYS A 93 -7.75 -0.54 -0.64
N LYS A 94 -7.12 0.60 -0.32
CA LYS A 94 -7.15 1.18 1.03
C LYS A 94 -8.56 1.61 1.43
N LEU A 95 -9.27 2.31 0.53
CA LEU A 95 -10.66 2.74 0.77
C LEU A 95 -11.61 1.56 0.98
N LEU A 96 -11.45 0.47 0.21
CA LEU A 96 -12.24 -0.75 0.40
C LEU A 96 -11.98 -1.39 1.77
N LYS A 97 -10.71 -1.48 2.20
CA LYS A 97 -10.34 -1.99 3.53
C LYS A 97 -10.89 -1.13 4.67
N GLU A 98 -10.91 0.19 4.49
CA GLU A 98 -11.44 1.14 5.48
C GLU A 98 -12.97 1.08 5.56
N LYS A 99 -13.67 0.94 4.42
CA LYS A 99 -15.13 0.73 4.40
C LYS A 99 -15.57 -0.63 4.94
N SER A 100 -14.71 -1.65 4.91
CA SER A 100 -14.95 -2.93 5.58
C SER A 100 -14.68 -2.89 7.09
N LYS A 101 -14.20 -1.76 7.63
CA LYS A 101 -14.22 -1.50 9.07
C LYS A 101 -15.63 -1.00 9.42
N PRO A 102 -16.40 -1.67 10.30
CA PRO A 102 -17.77 -1.28 10.59
C PRO A 102 -17.79 0.17 11.09
N THR A 103 -18.39 1.05 10.29
CA THR A 103 -18.63 2.43 10.69
C THR A 103 -19.93 2.43 11.49
N THR A 104 -19.80 2.38 12.80
CA THR A 104 -20.91 2.44 13.75
C THR A 104 -21.42 3.89 13.81
N THR A 105 -22.52 4.21 13.10
CA THR A 105 -23.38 5.40 13.31
C THR A 105 -24.64 5.29 12.42
N SER A 106 -25.70 4.56 12.85
CA SER A 106 -26.96 5.02 13.52
C SER A 106 -28.06 5.57 12.57
N PRO A 107 -29.37 5.62 12.91
CA PRO A 107 -30.29 4.68 13.60
C PRO A 107 -31.60 4.37 12.80
N SER A 108 -32.37 3.34 13.26
CA SER A 108 -33.82 3.01 13.03
C SER A 108 -34.13 1.81 12.10
N PRO A 109 -35.25 1.06 12.33
CA PRO A 109 -35.53 0.25 13.52
C PRO A 109 -35.98 -1.19 13.17
N LYS A 110 -35.65 -2.15 14.05
CA LYS A 110 -36.33 -3.46 14.27
C LYS A 110 -36.19 -4.52 13.18
N ALA A 111 -35.04 -5.20 13.11
CA ALA A 111 -34.98 -6.60 12.67
C ALA A 111 -33.67 -7.34 13.04
N ASP A 112 -32.58 -6.62 13.34
CA ASP A 112 -31.22 -7.20 13.31
C ASP A 112 -30.46 -7.22 14.66
N ASP A 113 -31.13 -6.91 15.77
CA ASP A 113 -30.48 -6.73 17.08
C ASP A 113 -29.82 -8.01 17.63
N SER A 114 -30.24 -9.21 17.22
CA SER A 114 -29.74 -10.46 17.84
C SER A 114 -28.32 -10.83 17.43
N ALA A 115 -27.84 -10.44 16.24
CA ALA A 115 -26.50 -10.78 15.76
C ALA A 115 -25.46 -9.77 16.26
N VAL A 116 -25.81 -8.49 16.31
CA VAL A 116 -24.94 -7.41 16.80
C VAL A 116 -24.72 -7.51 18.31
N LEU A 117 -25.77 -7.82 19.07
CA LEU A 117 -25.65 -8.09 20.50
C LEU A 117 -24.71 -9.27 20.77
N LYS A 118 -24.78 -10.34 19.97
CA LYS A 118 -23.87 -11.49 20.11
C LYS A 118 -22.40 -11.11 19.89
N GLN A 119 -22.10 -10.32 18.86
CA GLN A 119 -20.73 -9.86 18.60
C GLN A 119 -20.20 -8.92 19.68
N GLN A 120 -21.01 -7.96 20.13
CA GLN A 120 -20.62 -7.06 21.23
C GLN A 120 -20.40 -7.81 22.55
N TYR A 121 -21.22 -8.83 22.82
CA TYR A 121 -21.01 -9.70 23.96
C TYR A 121 -19.66 -10.42 23.86
N GLU A 122 -19.36 -11.04 22.72
CA GLU A 122 -18.14 -11.83 22.53
C GLU A 122 -16.87 -10.98 22.62
N GLU A 123 -16.89 -9.76 22.06
CA GLU A 123 -15.79 -8.80 22.21
C GLU A 123 -15.63 -8.31 23.65
N ALA A 124 -16.73 -8.03 24.36
CA ALA A 124 -16.69 -7.61 25.75
C ALA A 124 -16.12 -8.70 26.66
N ILE A 125 -16.57 -9.95 26.50
CA ILE A 125 -16.05 -11.09 27.28
C ILE A 125 -14.55 -11.30 27.01
N LYS A 126 -14.12 -11.28 25.75
CA LYS A 126 -12.69 -11.44 25.41
C LYS A 126 -11.82 -10.36 26.07
N LYS A 127 -12.28 -9.11 26.06
CA LYS A 127 -11.56 -8.00 26.69
C LYS A 127 -11.54 -8.12 28.22
N ILE A 128 -12.61 -8.65 28.82
CA ILE A 128 -12.67 -8.95 30.25
C ILE A 128 -11.69 -10.06 30.62
N GLU A 129 -11.55 -11.11 29.81
CA GLU A 129 -10.57 -12.18 30.02
C GLU A 129 -9.12 -11.65 29.93
N GLU A 130 -8.83 -10.78 28.97
CA GLU A 130 -7.51 -10.12 28.86
C GLU A 130 -7.21 -9.27 30.11
N LEU A 131 -8.17 -8.46 30.58
CA LEU A 131 -8.01 -7.64 31.78
C LEU A 131 -7.89 -8.49 33.06
N ASN A 132 -8.61 -9.61 33.14
CA ASN A 132 -8.52 -10.59 34.24
C ASN A 132 -7.11 -11.23 34.29
N GLY A 133 -6.53 -11.57 33.13
CA GLY A 133 -5.15 -12.08 33.03
C GLY A 133 -4.08 -11.05 33.41
N LEU A 134 -4.38 -9.75 33.25
CA LEU A 134 -3.52 -8.63 33.65
C LEU A 134 -3.77 -8.16 35.10
N CYS A 135 -4.56 -8.90 35.88
CA CYS A 135 -4.98 -8.54 37.25
C CYS A 135 -5.70 -7.18 37.37
N LYS A 136 -6.26 -6.67 36.28
CA LYS A 136 -7.00 -5.39 36.22
C LYS A 136 -8.50 -5.61 36.44
N TYR A 137 -8.84 -6.16 37.60
CA TYR A 137 -10.21 -6.62 37.89
C TYR A 137 -11.26 -5.49 37.97
N THR A 138 -10.87 -4.29 38.42
CA THR A 138 -11.75 -3.12 38.48
C THR A 138 -12.13 -2.62 37.08
N GLU A 139 -11.18 -2.60 36.15
CA GLU A 139 -11.42 -2.26 34.74
C GLU A 139 -12.26 -3.35 34.05
N ALA A 140 -12.01 -4.63 34.38
CA ALA A 140 -12.80 -5.75 33.89
C ALA A 140 -14.27 -5.71 34.35
N LEU A 141 -14.52 -5.36 35.62
CA LEU A 141 -15.87 -5.18 36.17
C LEU A 141 -16.62 -4.02 35.53
N ALA A 142 -15.92 -2.93 35.18
CA ALA A 142 -16.50 -1.78 34.50
C ALA A 142 -16.91 -2.09 33.05
N LEU A 143 -16.28 -3.09 32.42
CA LEU A 143 -16.54 -3.50 31.04
C LEU A 143 -17.58 -4.62 30.92
N LEU A 144 -18.07 -5.16 32.05
CA LEU A 144 -19.04 -6.24 32.10
C LEU A 144 -20.39 -5.80 31.50
N PRO A 145 -20.91 -6.48 30.47
CA PRO A 145 -22.23 -6.17 29.91
C PRO A 145 -23.37 -6.30 30.94
N ASP A 146 -24.40 -5.46 30.83
CA ASP A 146 -25.54 -5.45 31.76
C ASP A 146 -26.45 -6.68 31.55
N GLU A 147 -26.89 -7.28 32.66
CA GLU A 147 -27.79 -8.45 32.66
C GLU A 147 -29.12 -8.18 31.94
N LYS A 148 -29.58 -6.92 31.92
CA LYS A 148 -30.81 -6.52 31.24
C LYS A 148 -30.67 -6.52 29.71
N THR A 149 -29.44 -6.34 29.21
CA THR A 149 -29.15 -6.32 27.77
C THR A 149 -28.98 -7.74 27.22
N TYR A 150 -28.63 -8.72 28.07
CA TYR A 150 -28.36 -10.11 27.68
C TYR A 150 -29.10 -11.11 28.59
N PRO A 151 -30.44 -11.20 28.50
CA PRO A 151 -31.23 -12.07 29.38
C PRO A 151 -30.87 -13.56 29.27
N GLU A 152 -30.48 -14.01 28.07
CA GLU A 152 -30.04 -15.39 27.78
C GLU A 152 -28.70 -15.75 28.45
N LYS A 153 -27.83 -14.76 28.68
CA LYS A 153 -26.47 -14.95 29.24
C LYS A 153 -26.32 -14.43 30.66
N ARG A 154 -27.45 -14.07 31.30
CA ARG A 154 -27.51 -13.53 32.65
C ARG A 154 -26.79 -14.38 33.68
N VAL A 155 -26.91 -15.71 33.59
CA VAL A 155 -26.27 -16.65 34.53
C VAL A 155 -24.74 -16.61 34.38
N GLU A 156 -24.25 -16.52 33.14
CA GLU A 156 -22.82 -16.47 32.84
C GLU A 156 -22.22 -15.13 33.26
N LEU A 157 -22.89 -14.02 32.97
CA LEU A 157 -22.50 -12.67 33.42
C LEU A 157 -22.49 -12.54 34.94
N ALA A 158 -23.50 -13.08 35.64
CA ALA A 158 -23.54 -13.05 37.10
C ALA A 158 -22.39 -13.86 37.73
N ARG A 159 -22.04 -15.00 37.13
CA ARG A 159 -20.90 -15.82 37.57
C ARG A 159 -19.57 -15.09 37.33
N LEU A 160 -19.38 -14.50 36.15
CA LEU A 160 -18.18 -13.75 35.80
C LEU A 160 -18.00 -12.51 36.68
N ARG A 161 -19.09 -11.79 36.99
CA ARG A 161 -19.08 -10.66 37.91
C ARG A 161 -18.63 -11.06 39.31
N LYS A 162 -19.15 -12.18 39.82
CA LYS A 162 -18.79 -12.68 41.14
C LYS A 162 -17.31 -13.09 41.20
N GLU A 163 -16.83 -13.78 40.16
CA GLU A 163 -15.42 -14.20 40.10
C GLU A 163 -14.46 -13.00 40.05
N LEU A 164 -14.77 -11.97 39.25
CA LEU A 164 -13.99 -10.75 39.18
C LEU A 164 -14.04 -9.94 40.48
N ASP A 165 -15.19 -9.89 41.16
CA ASP A 165 -15.35 -9.21 42.45
C ASP A 165 -14.57 -9.91 43.57
N ASP A 166 -14.62 -11.25 43.61
CA ASP A 166 -13.84 -12.06 44.55
C ASP A 166 -12.33 -11.88 44.31
N LYS A 167 -11.87 -11.92 43.05
CA LYS A 167 -10.47 -11.66 42.67
C LYS A 167 -10.04 -10.22 42.96
N SER A 168 -10.90 -9.24 42.70
CA SER A 168 -10.62 -7.84 43.01
C SER A 168 -10.47 -7.62 44.52
N LYS A 169 -11.33 -8.24 45.33
CA LYS A 169 -11.25 -8.18 46.80
C LYS A 169 -9.97 -8.84 47.30
N GLN A 170 -9.64 -10.03 46.80
CA GLN A 170 -8.40 -10.72 47.15
C GLN A 170 -7.16 -9.88 46.80
N LEU A 171 -7.14 -9.23 45.64
CA LEU A 171 -6.03 -8.34 45.25
C LEU A 171 -5.97 -7.07 46.14
N SER A 172 -7.11 -6.53 46.57
CA SER A 172 -7.15 -5.36 47.46
C SER A 172 -6.77 -5.66 48.92
N LEU A 173 -6.68 -6.95 49.27
CA LEU A 173 -6.28 -7.45 50.59
C LEU A 173 -4.79 -7.83 50.66
N LEU A 174 -4.09 -7.83 49.52
CA LEU A 174 -2.63 -7.98 49.41
C LEU A 174 -1.93 -6.62 49.47
#